data_AF-A0A959ZYF4-F1
#
_entry.id   AF-A0A959ZYF4-F1
#
_cell.length_a   1.000
_cell.length_b   1.000
_cell.length_c   1.000
_cell.angle_alpha   90.00
_cell.angle_beta   90.00
_cell.angle_gamma   90.00
#
_symmetry.space_group_name_H-M   'P 1'
#
loop_
_entity.id
_entity.type
_entity.pdbx_description
1 polymer ?
#
loop_
_entity_poly.entity_id
_entity_poly.type
_entity_poly.pdbx_seq_one_letter_code
_entity_poly.pdbx_strand_id
1 'polypeptide(L)'
;MDDRSPYDPLTQRSTRRLARVLSALDRHTEAPLRLRGHSNTPGAEVFELQEEFELGPRGRRFLLSVDKVHPDAMVVALSATSEDA
;
A
#
# COMPACT_ATOMS: atom_id res chain seq x y z
N MET A 1 21.58 17.95 -8.59
CA MET A 1 21.32 17.19 -7.35
C MET A 1 19.84 17.35 -7.09
N ASP A 2 19.04 16.33 -7.43
CA ASP A 2 17.60 16.31 -7.16
C ASP A 2 17.38 16.21 -5.66
N ASP A 3 17.03 17.33 -5.03
CA ASP A 3 16.59 17.42 -3.63
C ASP A 3 15.10 17.05 -3.52
N ARG A 4 14.75 15.88 -4.06
CA ARG A 4 13.41 15.31 -3.85
C ARG A 4 13.47 14.54 -2.55
N SER A 5 13.06 15.18 -1.46
CA SER A 5 12.48 14.44 -0.34
C SER A 5 11.49 13.42 -0.94
N PRO A 6 11.72 12.10 -0.82
CA PRO A 6 10.98 11.10 -1.60
C PRO A 6 9.51 10.97 -1.15
N TYR A 7 9.11 11.73 -0.14
CA TYR A 7 7.78 11.75 0.43
C TYR A 7 7.25 13.17 0.45
N ASP A 8 6.60 13.54 -0.64
CA ASP A 8 5.57 14.56 -0.57
C ASP A 8 4.52 14.06 0.45
N PRO A 9 4.24 14.81 1.53
CA PRO A 9 3.30 14.36 2.55
C PRO A 9 1.93 14.12 1.93
N LEU A 10 1.29 13.01 2.32
CA LEU A 10 -0.01 12.63 1.81
C LEU A 10 -0.99 13.79 1.89
N THR A 11 -1.66 14.09 0.78
CA THR A 11 -2.75 15.06 0.80
C THR A 11 -3.86 14.53 1.71
N GLN A 12 -4.60 15.43 2.40
CA GLN A 12 -5.72 15.02 3.26
C GLN A 12 -6.74 14.12 2.53
N ARG A 13 -6.92 14.35 1.22
CA ARG A 13 -7.80 13.55 0.37
C ARG A 13 -7.24 12.14 0.14
N SER A 14 -5.96 12.03 -0.21
CA SER A 14 -5.25 10.75 -0.32
C SER A 14 -5.31 9.97 1.00
N THR A 15 -5.07 10.63 2.14
CA THR A 15 -5.12 10.01 3.47
C THR A 15 -6.50 9.41 3.78
N ARG A 16 -7.57 10.15 3.49
CA ARG A 16 -8.94 9.63 3.69
C ARG A 16 -9.26 8.44 2.77
N ARG A 17 -8.75 8.45 1.53
CA ARG A 17 -8.92 7.35 0.58
C ARG A 17 -8.15 6.10 1.04
N LEU A 18 -6.88 6.28 1.40
CA LEU A 18 -6.04 5.24 1.98
C LEU A 18 -6.71 4.59 3.20
N ALA A 19 -7.22 5.40 4.14
CA ALA A 19 -7.92 4.89 5.32
C ALA A 19 -9.17 4.04 4.97
N ARG A 20 -9.94 4.43 3.95
CA ARG A 20 -11.11 3.65 3.50
C ARG A 20 -10.70 2.31 2.92
N VAL A 21 -9.65 2.27 2.10
CA VAL A 21 -9.15 1.02 1.52
C VAL A 21 -8.60 0.10 2.60
N LEU A 22 -7.81 0.63 3.52
CA LEU A 22 -7.29 -0.14 4.66
C LEU A 22 -8.43 -0.72 5.51
N SER A 23 -9.48 0.07 5.78
CA SER A 23 -10.65 -0.41 6.51
C SER A 23 -11.45 -1.49 5.76
N ALA A 24 -11.47 -1.46 4.43
CA ALA A 24 -12.08 -2.51 3.64
C ALA A 24 -11.23 -3.79 3.67
N LEU A 25 -9.90 -3.66 3.57
CA LEU A 25 -8.96 -4.77 3.59
C LEU A 25 -8.88 -5.46 4.96
N ASP A 26 -9.07 -4.72 6.05
CA ASP A 26 -9.04 -5.24 7.42
C ASP A 26 -9.96 -6.46 7.63
N ARG A 27 -11.12 -6.49 6.94
CA ARG A 27 -12.07 -7.62 6.99
C ARG A 27 -11.61 -8.87 6.22
N HIS A 28 -10.54 -8.73 5.43
CA HIS A 28 -10.01 -9.76 4.55
C HIS A 28 -8.59 -10.18 4.92
N THR A 29 -7.99 -9.54 5.93
CA THR A 29 -6.65 -9.83 6.43
C THR A 29 -6.69 -10.62 7.72
N GLU A 30 -5.77 -11.56 7.88
CA GLU A 30 -5.66 -12.39 9.08
C GLU A 30 -4.57 -11.88 10.04
N ALA A 31 -3.77 -10.91 9.59
CA ALA A 31 -2.69 -10.31 10.34
C ALA A 31 -2.65 -8.78 10.14
N PRO A 32 -2.00 -8.03 11.04
CA PRO A 32 -1.73 -6.62 10.86
C PRO A 32 -1.04 -6.34 9.51
N LEU A 33 -1.47 -5.27 8.85
CA LEU A 33 -0.85 -4.80 7.61
C LEU A 33 0.26 -3.80 7.91
N ARG A 34 1.47 -4.07 7.43
CA ARG A 34 2.51 -3.06 7.26
C ARG A 34 2.34 -2.34 5.94
N LEU A 35 2.26 -1.02 6.03
CA LEU A 35 2.24 -0.11 4.89
C LEU A 35 3.64 0.43 4.63
N ARG A 36 4.11 0.36 3.38
CA ARG A 36 5.33 1.01 2.91
C ARG A 36 5.02 1.87 1.70
N GLY A 37 5.45 3.12 1.69
CA GLY A 37 5.36 3.92 0.46
C GLY A 37 6.29 3.33 -0.59
N HIS A 38 5.75 3.09 -1.78
CA HIS A 38 6.45 2.45 -2.88
C HIS A 38 6.86 3.46 -3.95
N SER A 39 5.91 4.27 -4.44
CA SER A 39 6.20 5.34 -5.40
C SER A 39 5.21 6.49 -5.30
N ASN A 40 5.65 7.68 -5.71
CA ASN A 40 4.83 8.88 -5.76
C ASN A 40 4.90 9.46 -7.17
N THR A 41 3.77 9.45 -7.87
CA THR A 41 3.63 10.00 -9.23
C THR A 41 2.67 11.21 -9.21
N PRO A 42 2.67 12.06 -10.24
CA PRO A 42 1.75 13.21 -10.30
C PRO A 42 0.27 12.82 -10.19
N GLY A 43 -0.12 11.63 -10.67
CA GLY A 43 -1.52 11.16 -10.66
C GLY A 43 -1.88 10.22 -9.51
N ALA A 44 -0.91 9.49 -8.95
CA ALA A 44 -1.18 8.45 -7.96
C ALA A 44 -0.05 8.27 -6.94
N GLU A 45 -0.41 7.86 -5.75
CA GLU A 45 0.51 7.32 -4.75
C GLU A 45 0.35 5.81 -4.68
N VAL A 46 1.48 5.11 -4.74
CA VAL A 46 1.53 3.65 -4.67
C VAL A 46 2.16 3.24 -3.35
N PHE A 47 1.49 2.32 -2.67
CA PHE A 47 1.93 1.69 -1.44
C PHE A 47 2.07 0.20 -1.64
N GLU A 48 3.04 -0.37 -0.97
CA GLU A 48 3.10 -1.79 -0.72
C GLU A 48 2.47 -2.09 0.63
N LEU A 49 1.55 -3.05 0.62
CA LEU A 49 0.91 -3.61 1.81
C LEU A 49 1.44 -5.02 2.02
N GLN A 50 1.76 -5.36 3.25
CA GLN A 50 2.22 -6.69 3.60
C GLN A 50 1.61 -7.12 4.93
N GLU A 51 0.99 -8.30 4.98
CA GLU A 51 0.61 -8.91 6.25
C GLU A 51 1.86 -9.32 7.05
N GLU A 52 1.93 -8.86 8.30
CA GLU A 52 2.98 -9.22 9.26
C GLU A 52 2.44 -10.19 10.29
N PHE A 53 2.97 -11.42 10.28
CA PHE A 53 2.74 -12.42 11.32
C PHE A 53 3.93 -12.38 12.30
N GLU A 54 3.65 -12.50 13.60
CA GLU A 54 4.70 -12.48 14.64
C GLU A 54 5.68 -13.66 14.50
N LEU A 55 5.18 -14.82 14.05
CA LEU A 55 5.94 -16.05 13.85
C LEU A 55 5.43 -16.75 12.59
N GLY A 56 6.22 -16.77 11.50
CA GLY A 56 5.86 -17.48 10.27
C GLY A 56 6.37 -16.82 8.98
N PRO A 57 6.13 -17.43 7.81
CA PRO A 57 6.42 -16.81 6.53
C PRO A 57 5.62 -15.50 6.39
N ARG A 58 6.21 -14.54 5.68
CA ARG A 58 5.56 -13.26 5.37
C ARG A 58 4.21 -13.53 4.70
N GLY A 59 3.19 -12.83 5.15
CA GLY A 59 1.83 -13.00 4.66
C GLY A 59 1.62 -12.45 3.25
N ARG A 60 0.35 -12.30 2.86
CA ARG A 60 0.01 -11.81 1.53
C ARG A 60 0.55 -10.39 1.33
N ARG A 61 0.99 -10.11 0.10
CA ARG A 61 1.48 -8.81 -0.32
C ARG A 61 0.52 -8.21 -1.33
N PHE A 62 0.35 -6.90 -1.27
CA PHE A 62 -0.50 -6.16 -2.20
C PHE A 62 0.18 -4.88 -2.64
N LEU A 63 -0.06 -4.46 -3.88
CA LEU A 63 0.13 -3.09 -4.31
C LEU A 63 -1.18 -2.34 -4.21
N LEU A 64 -1.15 -1.22 -3.50
CA LEU A 64 -2.26 -0.28 -3.39
C LEU A 64 -1.89 0.99 -4.14
N SER A 65 -2.64 1.31 -5.19
CA SER A 65 -2.58 2.61 -5.86
C SER A 65 -3.77 3.47 -5.41
N VAL A 66 -3.50 4.68 -4.94
CA VAL A 66 -4.50 5.69 -4.59
C VAL A 66 -4.40 6.81 -5.60
N ASP A 67 -5.45 7.02 -6.39
CA ASP A 67 -5.52 8.14 -7.31
C ASP A 67 -5.64 9.45 -6.51
N LYS A 68 -4.87 10.47 -6.90
CA LYS A 68 -4.86 11.78 -6.25
C LYS A 68 -6.03 12.66 -6.68
N VAL A 69 -6.54 12.47 -7.89
CA VAL A 69 -7.59 13.24 -8.53
C VAL A 69 -8.94 12.54 -8.40
N HIS A 70 -9.05 11.32 -8.92
CA HIS A 70 -10.25 10.48 -8.97
C HIS A 70 -10.48 9.72 -7.65
N PRO A 71 -11.74 9.41 -7.29
CA PRO A 71 -12.07 8.74 -6.03
C PRO A 71 -11.61 7.28 -5.95
N ASP A 72 -11.00 6.75 -7.00
CA ASP A 72 -10.70 5.34 -7.14
C ASP A 72 -9.39 4.94 -6.49
N ALA A 73 -9.34 3.70 -6.03
CA ALA A 73 -8.14 3.05 -5.56
C ALA A 73 -8.11 1.63 -6.10
N MET A 74 -6.91 1.16 -6.44
CA MET A 74 -6.70 -0.17 -6.99
C MET A 74 -5.83 -0.97 -6.03
N VAL A 75 -6.29 -2.18 -5.69
CA VAL A 75 -5.52 -3.15 -4.91
C VAL A 75 -5.22 -4.35 -5.80
N VAL A 76 -3.94 -4.70 -5.91
CA VAL A 76 -3.48 -5.86 -6.67
C VAL A 76 -2.75 -6.79 -5.73
N ALA A 77 -3.21 -8.03 -5.61
CA ALA A 77 -2.46 -9.06 -4.90
C ALA A 77 -1.17 -9.38 -5.66
N LEU A 78 -0.04 -9.33 -4.98
CA LEU A 78 1.24 -9.76 -5.52
C LEU A 78 1.35 -11.26 -5.31
N SER A 79 1.54 -12.00 -6.41
CA SER A 79 1.93 -13.41 -6.33
C SER A 79 3.23 -13.50 -5.53
N ALA A 80 3.28 -14.41 -4.57
CA ALA A 80 4.53 -14.76 -3.92
C ALA A 80 5.51 -15.21 -5.02
N THR A 81 6.55 -14.43 -5.28
CA THR A 81 7.71 -14.94 -6.01
C THR A 81 8.25 -16.09 -5.18
N SER A 82 8.29 -17.30 -5.77
CA SER A 82 8.81 -18.53 -5.17
C SER A 82 10.33 -18.48 -4.91
N GLU A 83 10.87 -17.34 -4.49
CA GLU A 83 12.27 -17.16 -4.11
C GLU A 83 12.43 -17.24 -2.59
N ASP A 84 11.80 -18.25 -1.97
CA ASP A 84 12.07 -18.69 -0.59
C ASP A 84 11.63 -20.17 -0.46
N ALA A 85 12.01 -21.00 -1.44
CA ALA A 85 11.91 -22.46 -1.38
C ALA A 85 13.30 -23.09 -1.20
#